data_AF-A0A1V2MC54-F1
#
_entry.id   AF-A0A1V2MC54-F1
#
_cell.length_a   1.000
_cell.length_b   1.000
_cell.length_c   1.000
_cell.angle_alpha   90.00
_cell.angle_beta   90.00
_cell.angle_gamma   90.00
#
_symmetry.space_group_name_H-M   'P 1'
#
loop_
_entity.id
_entity.type
_entity.pdbx_description
1 polymer ?
#
loop_
_entity_poly.entity_id
_entity_poly.type
_entity_poly.pdbx_seq_one_letter_code
_entity_poly.pdbx_strand_id
1 'polypeptide(L)'
;MIDLINFQNIPSNPIIFKALLTMHHKINNPCYKNISVSISGGADSDIMLNMVMQTVDKSNLDKLKFIFFDTGVEYQATKKHLEQLEVKYGITLIKLKPKKSIGVIKKEFGSPFLSKFASKNISILQKKGFNFATDKSYEELILIYPRAKTVLGWWFNKNSINQLNINYNKGLKEFLQTNPPDFKISSKCCDFLKKDIGKEFDKLNQTDLNIIGIRRAEGGIRTFSYNSCFSKNKITGLDTYRPLFFFSDKDKLEYKEFYNIEYSECYTSYGMKRTGCCGCPFNKNFIKDLEQLKFYEPKMYTLSQALYFQSYEYTKRYLDFKKNLK
;
A
#
# COMPACT_ATOMS: atom_id res chain seq x y z
N MET A 1 17.27 -30.10 18.31
CA MET A 1 17.33 -28.97 19.25
C MET A 1 16.44 -27.88 18.68
N ILE A 2 15.39 -27.48 19.40
CA ILE A 2 14.63 -26.28 19.05
C ILE A 2 15.60 -25.13 19.32
N ASP A 3 16.02 -24.41 18.28
CA ASP A 3 16.72 -23.14 18.45
C ASP A 3 15.70 -22.19 19.09
N LEU A 4 15.64 -22.20 20.44
CA LEU A 4 14.85 -21.26 21.20
C LEU A 4 15.26 -19.86 20.75
N ILE A 5 14.26 -19.02 20.45
CA ILE A 5 14.45 -17.59 20.23
C ILE A 5 15.46 -17.10 21.27
N ASN A 6 16.56 -16.49 20.83
CA ASN A 6 17.55 -15.95 21.76
C ASN A 6 16.91 -14.79 22.54
N PHE A 7 16.35 -15.10 23.71
CA PHE A 7 15.63 -14.17 24.57
C PHE A 7 16.52 -13.03 25.09
N GLN A 8 17.85 -13.14 24.98
CA GLN A 8 18.76 -12.04 25.30
C GLN A 8 18.83 -10.97 24.20
N ASN A 9 18.37 -11.28 22.98
CA ASN A 9 18.39 -10.39 21.82
C ASN A 9 16.99 -9.92 21.41
N ILE A 10 16.16 -9.53 22.38
CA ILE A 10 14.80 -9.02 22.16
C ILE A 10 14.58 -7.73 22.97
N PRO A 11 13.95 -6.69 22.39
CA PRO A 11 13.55 -5.51 23.14
C PRO A 11 12.63 -5.84 24.33
N SER A 12 12.79 -5.12 25.43
CA SER A 12 11.93 -5.26 26.62
C SER A 12 10.49 -4.78 26.40
N ASN A 13 10.22 -4.12 25.27
CA ASN A 13 8.88 -3.70 24.86
C ASN A 13 7.94 -4.91 24.62
N PRO A 14 6.84 -5.04 25.38
CA PRO A 14 5.93 -6.19 25.28
C PRO A 14 5.26 -6.36 23.91
N ILE A 15 5.04 -5.27 23.18
CA ILE A 15 4.43 -5.31 21.84
C ILE A 15 5.39 -5.93 20.84
N ILE A 16 6.67 -5.54 20.90
CA ILE A 16 7.73 -6.12 20.07
C ILE A 16 7.93 -7.59 20.41
N PHE A 17 8.08 -7.91 21.69
CA PHE A 17 8.26 -9.28 22.18
C PHE A 17 7.14 -10.21 21.70
N LYS A 18 5.87 -9.80 21.88
CA LYS A 18 4.71 -10.56 21.43
C LYS A 18 4.70 -10.74 19.91
N ALA A 19 5.11 -9.72 19.15
CA ALA A 19 5.15 -9.81 17.69
C ALA A 19 6.22 -10.78 17.20
N LEU A 20 7.41 -10.81 17.82
CA LEU A 20 8.48 -11.77 17.54
C LEU A 20 8.07 -13.20 17.87
N LEU A 21 7.47 -13.43 19.05
CA LEU A 21 6.92 -14.74 19.41
C LEU A 21 5.86 -15.20 18.40
N THR A 22 4.94 -14.31 18.03
CA THR A 22 3.88 -14.63 17.06
C THR A 22 4.49 -14.95 15.69
N MET A 23 5.50 -14.20 15.26
CA MET A 23 6.23 -14.45 14.03
C MET A 23 6.86 -15.84 14.05
N HIS A 24 7.67 -16.15 15.07
CA HIS A 24 8.29 -17.47 15.25
C HIS A 24 7.27 -18.61 15.19
N HIS A 25 6.18 -18.51 15.96
CA HIS A 25 5.12 -19.52 15.97
C HIS A 25 4.41 -19.69 14.63
N LYS A 26 4.32 -18.64 13.80
CA LYS A 26 3.68 -18.72 12.49
C LYS A 26 4.61 -19.27 11.43
N ILE A 27 5.83 -18.75 11.33
CA ILE A 27 6.76 -19.16 10.27
C ILE A 27 7.33 -20.55 10.52
N ASN A 28 7.49 -21.00 11.76
CA ASN A 28 7.97 -22.35 12.06
C ASN A 28 6.83 -23.38 12.21
N ASN A 29 5.58 -22.96 12.00
CA ASN A 29 4.45 -23.89 12.05
C ASN A 29 4.53 -24.90 10.88
N PRO A 30 4.48 -26.21 11.14
CA PRO A 30 4.52 -27.23 10.10
C PRO A 30 3.28 -27.24 9.19
N CYS A 31 2.18 -26.59 9.60
CA CYS A 31 0.99 -26.44 8.77
C CYS A 31 1.19 -25.50 7.58
N TYR A 32 2.19 -24.60 7.63
CA TYR A 32 2.54 -23.71 6.52
C TYR A 32 3.80 -24.21 5.83
N LYS A 33 3.63 -24.66 4.58
CA LYS A 33 4.65 -25.29 3.74
C LYS A 33 5.19 -24.36 2.67
N ASN A 34 4.43 -23.34 2.26
CA ASN A 34 4.83 -22.37 1.24
C ASN A 34 4.45 -20.97 1.67
N ILE A 35 5.43 -20.22 2.18
CA ILE A 35 5.21 -18.90 2.78
C ILE A 35 5.74 -17.83 1.82
N SER A 36 4.91 -16.87 1.44
CA SER A 36 5.40 -15.68 0.74
C SER A 36 5.62 -14.52 1.71
N VAL A 37 6.71 -13.77 1.51
CA VAL A 37 7.07 -12.61 2.34
C VAL A 37 7.25 -11.41 1.42
N SER A 38 6.34 -10.43 1.51
CA SER A 38 6.36 -9.25 0.62
C SER A 38 7.32 -8.16 1.10
N ILE A 39 8.44 -7.99 0.40
CA ILE A 39 9.46 -6.98 0.69
C ILE A 39 9.32 -5.83 -0.30
N SER A 40 9.09 -4.60 0.18
CA SER A 40 8.93 -3.42 -0.68
C SER A 40 10.12 -2.47 -0.68
N GLY A 41 11.13 -2.71 0.16
CA GLY A 41 12.25 -1.77 0.42
C GLY A 41 11.79 -0.51 1.17
N GLY A 42 10.67 -0.61 1.87
CA GLY A 42 10.11 0.43 2.72
C GLY A 42 10.41 0.15 4.19
N ALA A 43 10.44 1.20 5.01
CA ALA A 43 10.81 1.09 6.42
C ALA A 43 10.03 0.02 7.22
N ASP A 44 8.75 -0.21 6.92
CA ASP A 44 7.97 -1.27 7.58
C ASP A 44 8.32 -2.66 7.03
N SER A 45 8.60 -2.81 5.73
CA SER A 45 9.02 -4.11 5.19
C SER A 45 10.41 -4.53 5.67
N ASP A 46 11.29 -3.57 5.96
CA ASP A 46 12.66 -3.84 6.42
C ASP A 46 12.65 -4.39 7.85
N ILE A 47 11.81 -3.81 8.73
CA ILE A 47 11.56 -4.36 10.06
C ILE A 47 10.95 -5.75 9.96
N MET A 48 9.93 -5.92 9.10
CA MET A 48 9.30 -7.21 8.90
C MET A 48 10.30 -8.27 8.43
N LEU A 49 11.17 -7.94 7.48
CA LEU A 49 12.22 -8.83 7.00
C LEU A 49 13.17 -9.20 8.14
N ASN A 50 13.65 -8.21 8.90
CA ASN A 50 14.49 -8.47 10.06
C ASN A 50 13.80 -9.43 11.05
N MET A 51 12.52 -9.17 11.41
CA MET A 51 11.75 -10.05 12.30
C MET A 51 11.69 -11.49 11.78
N VAL A 52 11.44 -11.68 10.48
CA VAL A 52 11.46 -13.01 9.86
C VAL A 52 12.83 -13.67 10.06
N MET A 53 13.92 -12.96 9.73
CA MET A 53 15.27 -13.50 9.81
C MET A 53 15.74 -13.76 11.24
N GLN A 54 15.23 -13.02 12.24
CA GLN A 54 15.52 -13.25 13.66
C GLN A 54 14.79 -14.47 14.24
N THR A 55 13.72 -14.94 13.59
CA THR A 55 12.80 -15.91 14.20
C THR A 55 12.64 -17.21 13.43
N VAL A 56 13.06 -17.26 12.17
CA VAL A 56 12.95 -18.45 11.31
C VAL A 56 13.99 -19.49 11.72
N ASP A 57 13.57 -20.74 11.87
CA ASP A 57 14.51 -21.83 12.08
C ASP A 57 15.25 -22.10 10.77
N LYS A 58 16.55 -22.42 10.82
CA LYS A 58 17.34 -22.66 9.61
C LYS A 58 16.74 -23.72 8.68
N SER A 59 16.16 -24.77 9.27
CA SER A 59 15.50 -25.86 8.54
C SER A 59 14.17 -25.47 7.88
N ASN A 60 13.68 -24.25 8.14
CA ASN A 60 12.43 -23.71 7.64
C ASN A 60 12.65 -22.55 6.65
N LEU A 61 13.90 -22.21 6.31
CA LEU A 61 14.19 -21.07 5.44
C LEU A 61 13.78 -21.32 3.97
N ASP A 62 13.85 -22.58 3.53
CA ASP A 62 13.52 -23.04 2.18
C ASP A 62 12.04 -22.87 1.81
N LYS A 63 11.13 -22.94 2.79
CA LYS A 63 9.71 -22.66 2.57
C LYS A 63 9.36 -21.17 2.45
N LEU A 64 10.30 -20.26 2.72
CA LEU A 64 10.08 -18.81 2.58
C LEU A 64 10.47 -18.33 1.19
N LYS A 65 9.52 -17.65 0.53
CA LYS A 65 9.71 -16.98 -0.76
C LYS A 65 9.60 -15.48 -0.57
N PHE A 66 10.73 -14.79 -0.58
CA PHE A 66 10.78 -13.33 -0.47
C PHE A 66 10.45 -12.71 -1.83
N ILE A 67 9.38 -11.92 -1.90
CA ILE A 67 8.88 -11.36 -3.15
C ILE A 67 8.95 -9.83 -3.16
N PHE A 68 9.34 -9.28 -4.30
CA PHE A 68 9.30 -7.84 -4.57
C PHE A 68 8.47 -7.58 -5.83
N PHE A 69 7.50 -6.66 -5.73
CA PHE A 69 6.70 -6.23 -6.87
C PHE A 69 7.42 -5.13 -7.63
N ASP A 70 8.12 -5.48 -8.70
CA ASP A 70 8.84 -4.56 -9.58
C ASP A 70 7.84 -3.93 -10.57
N THR A 71 7.26 -2.79 -10.18
CA THR A 71 6.28 -2.09 -11.01
C THR A 71 6.92 -1.29 -12.13
N GLY A 72 8.25 -1.20 -12.16
CA GLY A 72 9.03 -0.43 -13.12
C GLY A 72 9.06 1.07 -12.82
N VAL A 73 8.50 1.51 -11.69
CA VAL A 73 8.43 2.92 -11.28
C VAL A 73 8.83 3.14 -9.82
N GLU A 74 9.68 2.28 -9.28
CA GLU A 74 10.30 2.45 -7.96
C GLU A 74 11.51 3.39 -8.00
N TYR A 75 11.80 3.99 -6.85
CA TYR A 75 12.99 4.82 -6.64
C TYR A 75 14.25 3.98 -6.88
N GLN A 76 15.26 4.57 -7.51
CA GLN A 76 16.56 3.92 -7.69
C GLN A 76 17.20 3.62 -6.32
N ALA A 77 17.08 4.54 -5.36
CA ALA A 77 17.50 4.29 -3.98
C ALA A 77 16.80 3.08 -3.34
N THR A 78 15.52 2.85 -3.65
CA THR A 78 14.82 1.65 -3.18
C THR A 78 15.33 0.38 -3.86
N LYS A 79 15.63 0.41 -5.16
CA LYS A 79 16.18 -0.75 -5.87
C LYS A 79 17.56 -1.15 -5.35
N LYS A 80 18.46 -0.17 -5.17
CA LYS A 80 19.78 -0.37 -4.54
C LYS A 80 19.65 -0.93 -3.12
N HIS A 81 18.71 -0.41 -2.33
CA HIS A 81 18.46 -0.93 -0.98
C HIS A 81 18.00 -2.38 -0.96
N LEU A 82 17.15 -2.79 -1.90
CA LEU A 82 16.73 -4.19 -2.01
C LEU A 82 17.91 -5.13 -2.28
N GLU A 83 18.87 -4.72 -3.12
CA GLU A 83 20.11 -5.48 -3.38
C GLU A 83 20.98 -5.57 -2.11
N GLN A 84 21.06 -4.49 -1.33
CA GLN A 84 21.74 -4.49 -0.03
C GLN A 84 21.07 -5.44 0.97
N LEU A 85 19.73 -5.53 0.98
CA LEU A 85 18.99 -6.47 1.82
C LEU A 85 19.23 -7.93 1.41
N GLU A 86 19.32 -8.24 0.11
CA GLU A 86 19.68 -9.57 -0.39
C GLU A 86 21.04 -10.02 0.14
N VAL A 87 22.05 -9.15 0.03
CA VAL A 87 23.41 -9.41 0.55
C VAL A 87 23.41 -9.53 2.08
N LYS A 88 22.79 -8.57 2.78
CA LYS A 88 22.79 -8.52 4.25
C LYS A 88 22.19 -9.76 4.90
N TYR A 89 21.09 -10.28 4.34
CA TYR A 89 20.37 -11.42 4.91
C TYR A 89 20.66 -12.75 4.21
N GLY A 90 21.47 -12.76 3.14
CA GLY A 90 21.73 -13.96 2.36
C GLY A 90 20.47 -14.53 1.72
N ILE A 91 19.57 -13.67 1.25
CA ILE A 91 18.29 -14.06 0.63
C ILE A 91 18.28 -13.69 -0.84
N THR A 92 17.36 -14.30 -1.60
CA THR A 92 17.06 -13.92 -2.98
C THR A 92 15.64 -13.38 -3.08
N LEU A 93 15.48 -12.19 -3.64
CA LEU A 93 14.21 -11.55 -3.90
C LEU A 93 13.68 -11.97 -5.27
N ILE A 94 12.53 -12.62 -5.27
CA ILE A 94 11.79 -12.95 -6.48
C ILE A 94 11.11 -11.67 -6.99
N LYS A 95 11.61 -11.13 -8.10
CA LYS A 95 11.09 -9.90 -8.73
C LYS A 95 9.88 -10.23 -9.60
N LEU A 96 8.69 -9.84 -9.14
CA LEU A 96 7.43 -10.02 -9.85
C LEU A 96 7.17 -8.83 -10.78
N LYS A 97 7.29 -9.04 -12.09
CA LYS A 97 7.12 -8.00 -13.12
C LYS A 97 5.73 -8.08 -13.77
N PRO A 98 4.94 -6.99 -13.75
CA PRO A 98 3.58 -7.03 -14.27
C PRO A 98 3.55 -7.21 -15.79
N LYS A 99 2.49 -7.89 -16.28
CA LYS A 99 2.26 -8.13 -17.72
C LYS A 99 2.04 -6.87 -18.55
N LYS A 100 1.62 -5.77 -17.90
CA LYS A 100 1.39 -4.47 -18.53
C LYS A 100 2.17 -3.38 -17.81
N SER A 101 2.77 -2.48 -18.58
CA SER A 101 3.39 -1.29 -18.02
C SER A 101 2.35 -0.32 -17.46
N ILE A 102 2.75 0.52 -16.52
CA ILE A 102 1.86 1.52 -15.93
C ILE A 102 1.29 2.50 -16.95
N GLY A 103 2.05 2.86 -18.00
CA GLY A 103 1.58 3.74 -19.07
C GLY A 103 0.39 3.13 -19.82
N VAL A 104 0.48 1.85 -20.18
CA VAL A 104 -0.61 1.11 -20.84
C VAL A 104 -1.84 1.04 -19.93
N ILE A 105 -1.64 0.66 -18.66
CA ILE A 105 -2.74 0.54 -17.69
C ILE A 105 -3.48 1.88 -17.52
N LYS A 106 -2.76 3.00 -17.51
CA LYS A 106 -3.38 4.31 -17.35
C LYS A 106 -4.12 4.78 -18.60
N LYS A 107 -3.57 4.50 -19.79
CA LYS A 107 -4.27 4.76 -21.06
C LYS A 107 -5.60 4.00 -21.13
N GLU A 108 -5.60 2.74 -20.69
CA GLU A 108 -6.80 1.90 -20.69
C GLU A 108 -7.81 2.29 -19.59
N PHE A 109 -7.33 2.48 -18.35
CA PHE A 109 -8.20 2.52 -17.17
C PHE A 109 -8.27 3.87 -16.46
N GLY A 110 -7.34 4.79 -16.70
CA GLY A 110 -7.27 6.10 -16.05
C GLY A 110 -6.15 6.25 -15.02
N SER A 111 -6.05 7.45 -14.46
CA SER A 111 -5.00 7.86 -13.53
C SER A 111 -5.46 7.88 -12.06
N PRO A 112 -4.58 7.56 -11.11
CA PRO A 112 -4.87 7.71 -9.68
C PRO A 112 -5.10 9.19 -9.32
N PHE A 113 -5.96 9.47 -8.34
CA PHE A 113 -6.29 10.81 -7.83
C PHE A 113 -6.62 10.76 -6.32
N LEU A 114 -6.00 11.65 -5.53
CA LEU A 114 -6.14 11.82 -4.06
C LEU A 114 -5.88 10.56 -3.22
N SER A 115 -6.85 9.66 -3.18
CA SER A 115 -6.78 8.42 -2.42
C SER A 115 -7.32 7.27 -3.24
N LYS A 116 -6.85 6.07 -2.94
CA LYS A 116 -7.28 4.85 -3.64
C LYS A 116 -8.81 4.67 -3.59
N PHE A 117 -9.44 5.07 -2.48
CA PHE A 117 -10.88 4.96 -2.30
C PHE A 117 -11.67 6.02 -3.04
N ALA A 118 -11.29 7.29 -2.92
CA ALA A 118 -11.92 8.37 -3.69
C ALA A 118 -11.81 8.08 -5.19
N SER A 119 -10.62 7.70 -5.68
CA SER A 119 -10.42 7.29 -7.07
C SER A 119 -11.31 6.11 -7.49
N LYS A 120 -11.45 5.09 -6.65
CA LYS A 120 -12.32 3.94 -6.95
C LYS A 120 -13.78 4.39 -7.12
N ASN A 121 -14.28 5.22 -6.21
CA ASN A 121 -15.65 5.69 -6.24
C ASN A 121 -15.93 6.60 -7.43
N ILE A 122 -15.05 7.58 -7.69
CA ILE A 122 -15.12 8.45 -8.88
C ILE A 122 -15.09 7.61 -10.16
N SER A 123 -14.20 6.62 -10.25
CA SER A 123 -14.12 5.72 -11.42
C SER A 123 -15.42 4.95 -11.66
N ILE A 124 -16.10 4.49 -10.60
CA ILE A 124 -17.39 3.79 -10.71
C ILE A 124 -18.48 4.75 -11.22
N LEU A 125 -18.51 5.99 -10.72
CA LEU A 125 -19.44 7.03 -11.19
C LEU A 125 -19.19 7.39 -12.66
N GLN A 126 -17.93 7.67 -13.05
CA GLN A 126 -17.55 7.96 -14.44
C GLN A 126 -17.99 6.84 -15.40
N LYS A 127 -17.78 5.57 -15.03
CA LYS A 127 -18.20 4.41 -15.85
C LYS A 127 -19.70 4.29 -16.05
N LYS A 128 -20.49 4.87 -15.15
CA LYS A 128 -21.96 4.89 -15.24
C LYS A 128 -22.48 6.11 -15.98
N GLY A 129 -21.61 6.98 -16.51
CA GLY A 129 -22.02 8.24 -17.13
C GLY A 129 -22.62 9.22 -16.12
N PHE A 130 -22.22 9.12 -14.84
CA PHE A 130 -22.75 9.98 -13.79
C PHE A 130 -22.42 11.45 -14.06
N ASN A 131 -23.44 12.30 -14.11
CA ASN A 131 -23.25 13.75 -14.15
C ASN A 131 -22.90 14.26 -12.75
N PHE A 132 -21.64 14.67 -12.55
CA PHE A 132 -21.19 15.21 -11.26
C PHE A 132 -21.91 16.50 -10.87
N ALA A 133 -22.40 17.29 -11.84
CA ALA A 133 -23.15 18.52 -11.61
C ALA A 133 -24.67 18.29 -11.41
N THR A 134 -25.10 17.05 -11.23
CA THR A 134 -26.52 16.73 -11.00
C THR A 134 -27.07 17.40 -9.73
N ASP A 135 -28.31 17.87 -9.82
CA ASP A 135 -29.15 18.39 -8.74
C ASP A 135 -30.06 17.31 -8.11
N LYS A 136 -30.29 16.21 -8.84
CA LYS A 136 -31.06 15.03 -8.38
C LYS A 136 -30.65 14.52 -6.99
N SER A 137 -31.65 14.12 -6.22
CA SER A 137 -31.53 13.50 -4.90
C SER A 137 -30.96 12.08 -4.94
N TYR A 138 -30.62 11.54 -3.77
CA TYR A 138 -30.16 10.16 -3.64
C TYR A 138 -31.24 9.15 -4.06
N GLU A 139 -32.49 9.43 -3.67
CA GLU A 139 -33.67 8.62 -3.93
C GLU A 139 -33.99 8.57 -5.44
N GLU A 140 -33.78 9.66 -6.18
CA GLU A 140 -33.91 9.65 -7.64
C GLU A 140 -32.76 8.90 -8.31
N LEU A 141 -31.51 9.12 -7.87
CA LEU A 141 -30.34 8.54 -8.50
C LEU A 141 -30.19 7.04 -8.24
N ILE A 142 -30.73 6.51 -7.14
CA ILE A 142 -30.73 5.06 -6.91
C ILE A 142 -31.70 4.33 -7.84
N LEU A 143 -32.79 4.98 -8.28
CA LEU A 143 -33.68 4.42 -9.31
C LEU A 143 -32.99 4.35 -10.68
N ILE A 144 -32.20 5.38 -11.02
CA ILE A 144 -31.42 5.43 -12.26
C ILE A 144 -30.23 4.44 -12.21
N TYR A 145 -29.59 4.31 -11.04
CA TYR A 145 -28.40 3.49 -10.84
C TYR A 145 -28.56 2.49 -9.69
N PRO A 146 -29.46 1.49 -9.79
CA PRO A 146 -29.79 0.60 -8.67
C PRO A 146 -28.60 -0.21 -8.16
N ARG A 147 -27.67 -0.58 -9.06
CA ARG A 147 -26.43 -1.30 -8.73
C ARG A 147 -25.31 -0.39 -8.21
N ALA A 148 -25.58 0.90 -7.95
CA ALA A 148 -24.61 1.89 -7.51
C ALA A 148 -24.83 2.37 -6.06
N LYS A 149 -25.69 1.70 -5.29
CA LYS A 149 -26.06 2.09 -3.91
C LYS A 149 -24.87 2.46 -3.03
N THR A 150 -23.80 1.65 -3.03
CA THR A 150 -22.60 1.93 -2.22
C THR A 150 -21.88 3.20 -2.63
N VAL A 151 -21.69 3.44 -3.94
CA VAL A 151 -20.97 4.62 -4.43
C VAL A 151 -21.82 5.88 -4.33
N LEU A 152 -23.14 5.77 -4.52
CA LEU A 152 -24.08 6.86 -4.26
C LEU A 152 -24.12 7.18 -2.76
N GLY A 153 -24.05 6.16 -1.89
CA GLY A 153 -23.93 6.37 -0.45
C GLY A 153 -22.69 7.17 -0.08
N TRP A 154 -21.54 6.90 -0.71
CA TRP A 154 -20.33 7.73 -0.57
C TRP A 154 -20.57 9.18 -1.05
N TRP A 155 -21.16 9.37 -2.23
CA TRP A 155 -21.41 10.69 -2.83
C TRP A 155 -22.42 11.55 -2.03
N PHE A 156 -23.39 10.92 -1.37
CA PHE A 156 -24.43 11.57 -0.56
C PHE A 156 -24.18 11.52 0.95
N ASN A 157 -22.99 11.10 1.38
CA ASN A 157 -22.62 10.98 2.80
C ASN A 157 -23.58 10.10 3.64
N LYS A 158 -24.12 9.03 3.05
CA LYS A 158 -25.10 8.14 3.70
C LYS A 158 -24.45 6.99 4.49
N ASN A 159 -23.12 6.87 4.54
CA ASN A 159 -22.47 5.84 5.34
C ASN A 159 -22.34 6.31 6.79
N SER A 160 -22.49 5.39 7.75
CA SER A 160 -22.33 5.67 9.19
C SER A 160 -20.90 6.06 9.57
N ILE A 161 -19.90 5.54 8.86
CA ILE A 161 -18.49 5.82 9.08
C ILE A 161 -18.06 6.99 8.21
N ASN A 162 -17.61 8.09 8.83
CA ASN A 162 -17.24 9.33 8.13
C ASN A 162 -16.18 9.12 7.04
N GLN A 163 -15.17 8.26 7.28
CA GLN A 163 -14.10 7.95 6.32
C GLN A 163 -14.61 7.27 5.03
N LEU A 164 -15.84 6.74 5.03
CA LEU A 164 -16.48 6.12 3.88
C LEU A 164 -17.36 7.10 3.10
N ASN A 165 -17.41 8.38 3.49
CA ASN A 165 -18.19 9.44 2.85
C ASN A 165 -17.28 10.40 2.06
N ILE A 166 -17.86 11.12 1.10
CA ILE A 166 -17.11 12.07 0.27
C ILE A 166 -16.62 13.27 1.08
N ASN A 167 -17.40 13.72 2.06
CA ASN A 167 -17.08 14.84 2.95
C ASN A 167 -15.84 14.61 3.83
N TYR A 168 -15.37 13.36 3.97
CA TYR A 168 -14.07 13.08 4.58
C TYR A 168 -12.92 13.86 3.88
N ASN A 169 -13.09 14.11 2.59
CA ASN A 169 -12.26 15.04 1.84
C ASN A 169 -13.01 16.38 1.77
N LYS A 170 -12.73 17.30 2.71
CA LYS A 170 -13.38 18.63 2.79
C LYS A 170 -13.44 19.29 1.40
N GLY A 171 -14.65 19.61 0.93
CA GLY A 171 -14.86 20.31 -0.33
C GLY A 171 -14.82 19.45 -1.60
N LEU A 172 -14.60 18.13 -1.50
CA LEU A 172 -14.39 17.31 -2.69
C LEU A 172 -15.66 17.19 -3.54
N LYS A 173 -16.84 17.16 -2.92
CA LYS A 173 -18.11 17.05 -3.66
C LYS A 173 -18.36 18.32 -4.47
N GLU A 174 -18.24 19.46 -3.82
CA GLU A 174 -18.43 20.80 -4.37
C GLU A 174 -17.41 21.07 -5.48
N PHE A 175 -16.17 20.64 -5.28
CA PHE A 175 -15.14 20.71 -6.30
C PHE A 175 -15.50 19.85 -7.53
N LEU A 176 -15.93 18.61 -7.34
CA LEU A 176 -16.31 17.73 -8.46
C LEU A 176 -17.56 18.22 -9.21
N GLN A 177 -18.50 18.86 -8.52
CA GLN A 177 -19.69 19.48 -9.12
C GLN A 177 -19.33 20.65 -10.04
N THR A 178 -18.42 21.53 -9.58
CA THR A 178 -18.00 22.74 -10.31
C THR A 178 -16.89 22.48 -11.32
N ASN A 179 -16.08 21.45 -11.09
CA ASN A 179 -14.94 21.07 -11.92
C ASN A 179 -14.97 19.56 -12.24
N PRO A 180 -15.98 19.05 -12.98
CA PRO A 180 -16.02 17.64 -13.34
C PRO A 180 -14.70 17.20 -14.02
N PRO A 181 -14.14 16.03 -13.69
CA PRO A 181 -12.88 15.57 -14.27
C PRO A 181 -13.05 15.24 -15.75
N ASP A 182 -12.19 15.82 -16.59
CA ASP A 182 -12.13 15.63 -18.05
C ASP A 182 -11.26 14.42 -18.46
N PHE A 183 -10.63 13.76 -17.49
CA PHE A 183 -9.85 12.54 -17.68
C PHE A 183 -10.38 11.38 -16.83
N LYS A 184 -10.06 10.15 -17.23
CA LYS A 184 -10.44 8.94 -16.48
C LYS A 184 -9.66 8.87 -15.17
N ILE A 185 -10.37 8.80 -14.04
CA ILE A 185 -9.80 8.57 -12.72
C ILE A 185 -9.92 7.08 -12.36
N SER A 186 -8.88 6.52 -11.72
CA SER A 186 -8.82 5.09 -11.46
C SER A 186 -7.83 4.69 -10.36
N SER A 187 -8.23 3.69 -9.58
CA SER A 187 -7.38 3.02 -8.59
C SER A 187 -6.73 1.72 -9.10
N LYS A 188 -6.94 1.37 -10.37
CA LYS A 188 -6.63 0.04 -10.90
C LYS A 188 -5.14 -0.22 -11.13
N CYS A 189 -4.28 0.81 -11.20
CA CYS A 189 -2.85 0.62 -11.43
C CYS A 189 -2.22 -0.39 -10.46
N CYS A 190 -2.48 -0.26 -9.15
CA CYS A 190 -1.96 -1.20 -8.16
C CYS A 190 -2.55 -2.62 -8.27
N ASP A 191 -3.72 -2.78 -8.90
CA ASP A 191 -4.33 -4.10 -9.05
C ASP A 191 -3.52 -4.91 -10.08
N PHE A 192 -3.28 -4.34 -11.26
CA PHE A 192 -2.46 -4.96 -12.30
C PHE A 192 -0.97 -5.03 -11.94
N LEU A 193 -0.43 -3.98 -11.32
CA LEU A 193 1.01 -3.89 -11.04
C LEU A 193 1.45 -4.75 -9.85
N LYS A 194 0.52 -5.13 -8.96
CA LYS A 194 0.85 -5.84 -7.71
C LYS A 194 -0.09 -7.00 -7.41
N LYS A 195 -1.40 -6.74 -7.32
CA LYS A 195 -2.34 -7.73 -6.82
C LYS A 195 -2.53 -8.92 -7.75
N ASP A 196 -2.68 -8.67 -9.05
CA ASP A 196 -3.01 -9.72 -10.01
C ASP A 196 -1.81 -10.66 -10.20
N ILE A 197 -0.61 -10.10 -10.34
CA ILE A 197 0.62 -10.89 -10.40
C ILE A 197 0.93 -11.60 -9.07
N GLY A 198 0.62 -10.98 -7.93
CA GLY A 198 0.76 -11.63 -6.62
C GLY A 198 -0.13 -12.85 -6.49
N LYS A 199 -1.41 -12.75 -6.92
CA LYS A 199 -2.33 -13.90 -6.93
C LYS A 199 -1.86 -15.01 -7.88
N GLU A 200 -1.33 -14.64 -9.04
CA GLU A 200 -0.76 -15.60 -9.99
C GLU A 200 0.43 -16.32 -9.37
N PHE A 201 1.34 -15.58 -8.71
CA PHE A 201 2.46 -16.14 -7.96
C PHE A 201 1.99 -17.08 -6.85
N ASP A 202 1.06 -16.65 -6.00
CA ASP A 202 0.55 -17.43 -4.87
C ASP A 202 -0.08 -18.75 -5.36
N LYS A 203 -0.83 -18.71 -6.47
CA LYS A 203 -1.43 -19.90 -7.07
C LYS A 203 -0.37 -20.85 -7.64
N LEU A 204 0.61 -20.33 -8.39
CA LEU A 204 1.67 -21.13 -8.99
C LEU A 204 2.59 -21.78 -7.92
N ASN A 205 2.82 -21.07 -6.82
CA ASN A 205 3.69 -21.50 -5.74
C ASN A 205 2.96 -22.23 -4.61
N GLN A 206 1.66 -22.47 -4.77
CA GLN A 206 0.79 -23.10 -3.77
C GLN A 206 0.96 -22.48 -2.38
N THR A 207 1.04 -21.14 -2.35
CA THR A 207 1.28 -20.38 -1.13
C THR A 207 0.12 -20.57 -0.16
N ASP A 208 0.43 -20.89 1.09
CA ASP A 208 -0.53 -21.13 2.17
C ASP A 208 -0.48 -20.06 3.27
N LEU A 209 0.58 -19.25 3.29
CA LEU A 209 0.70 -18.07 4.16
C LEU A 209 1.36 -16.88 3.45
N ASN A 210 0.67 -15.74 3.44
CA ASN A 210 1.22 -14.45 3.01
C ASN A 210 1.60 -13.58 4.21
N ILE A 211 2.85 -13.12 4.26
CA ILE A 211 3.34 -12.20 5.29
C ILE A 211 3.53 -10.81 4.68
N ILE A 212 2.83 -9.82 5.23
CA ILE A 212 2.83 -8.44 4.71
C ILE A 212 3.02 -7.39 5.82
N GLY A 213 3.81 -6.35 5.54
CA GLY A 213 4.19 -5.30 6.48
C GLY A 213 3.14 -4.19 6.65
N ILE A 214 1.91 -4.53 7.02
CA ILE A 214 0.84 -3.54 7.28
C ILE A 214 0.75 -3.23 8.77
N ARG A 215 0.72 -1.93 9.12
CA ARG A 215 0.39 -1.45 10.47
C ARG A 215 -1.00 -0.83 10.51
N ARG A 216 -1.73 -1.03 11.61
CA ARG A 216 -3.01 -0.35 11.87
C ARG A 216 -2.83 1.17 12.00
N ALA A 217 -1.69 1.59 12.56
CA ALA A 217 -1.32 2.99 12.74
C ALA A 217 -1.19 3.78 11.42
N GLU A 218 -1.02 3.12 10.27
CA GLU A 218 -1.02 3.80 8.96
C GLU A 218 -2.38 4.46 8.62
N GLY A 219 -3.45 4.05 9.32
CA GLY A 219 -4.78 4.65 9.21
C GLY A 219 -5.49 4.36 7.88
N GLY A 220 -6.51 5.20 7.61
CA GLY A 220 -7.36 5.08 6.43
C GLY A 220 -8.30 3.86 6.51
N ILE A 221 -8.74 3.39 5.34
CA ILE A 221 -9.72 2.29 5.26
C ILE A 221 -9.16 0.96 5.79
N ARG A 222 -7.83 0.84 5.86
CA ARG A 222 -7.16 -0.35 6.42
C ARG A 222 -7.49 -0.56 7.90
N THR A 223 -7.76 0.51 8.65
CA THR A 223 -8.20 0.43 10.05
C THR A 223 -9.53 -0.30 10.21
N PHE A 224 -10.44 -0.16 9.24
CA PHE A 224 -11.74 -0.85 9.24
C PHE A 224 -11.72 -2.19 8.50
N SER A 225 -10.77 -2.38 7.59
CA SER A 225 -10.69 -3.60 6.75
C SER A 225 -10.06 -4.78 7.48
N TYR A 226 -9.28 -4.53 8.53
CA TYR A 226 -8.56 -5.55 9.28
C TYR A 226 -8.79 -5.35 10.77
N ASN A 227 -9.26 -6.41 11.44
CA ASN A 227 -9.51 -6.38 12.89
C ASN A 227 -8.36 -7.01 13.69
N SER A 228 -7.43 -7.70 13.02
CA SER A 228 -6.36 -8.47 13.65
C SER A 228 -5.10 -8.54 12.79
N CYS A 229 -4.01 -8.98 13.41
CA CYS A 229 -2.76 -9.29 12.73
C CYS A 229 -2.83 -10.53 11.84
N PHE A 230 -3.95 -11.27 11.82
CA PHE A 230 -4.05 -12.55 11.14
C PHE A 230 -5.44 -12.79 10.53
N SER A 231 -5.48 -13.20 9.26
CA SER A 231 -6.72 -13.49 8.54
C SER A 231 -6.66 -14.90 7.96
N LYS A 232 -7.64 -15.74 8.28
CA LYS A 232 -7.80 -17.04 7.63
C LYS A 232 -8.59 -16.92 6.35
N ASN A 233 -8.15 -17.60 5.29
CA ASN A 233 -8.94 -17.72 4.07
C ASN A 233 -9.38 -19.17 3.86
N LYS A 234 -10.59 -19.49 4.34
CA LYS A 234 -11.15 -20.84 4.22
C LYS A 234 -11.43 -21.27 2.77
N ILE A 235 -11.58 -20.32 1.85
CA ILE A 235 -11.95 -20.60 0.45
C ILE A 235 -10.71 -20.99 -0.35
N THR A 236 -9.63 -20.24 -0.22
CA THR A 236 -8.41 -20.46 -1.01
C THR A 236 -7.31 -21.20 -0.25
N GLY A 237 -7.45 -21.37 1.07
CA GLY A 237 -6.40 -21.92 1.94
C GLY A 237 -5.23 -20.95 2.19
N LEU A 238 -5.28 -19.73 1.65
CA LEU A 238 -4.21 -18.74 1.74
C LEU A 238 -4.42 -17.80 2.93
N ASP A 239 -3.77 -18.10 4.04
CA ASP A 239 -3.81 -17.26 5.22
C ASP A 239 -2.96 -16.00 5.02
N THR A 240 -3.25 -14.93 5.77
CA THR A 240 -2.47 -13.70 5.75
C THR A 240 -2.08 -13.27 7.15
N TYR A 241 -0.79 -13.04 7.35
CA TYR A 241 -0.20 -12.54 8.59
C TYR A 241 0.40 -11.14 8.41
N ARG A 242 0.20 -10.29 9.41
CA ARG A 242 0.60 -8.87 9.45
C ARG A 242 1.38 -8.63 10.74
N PRO A 243 2.69 -8.92 10.76
CA PRO A 243 3.48 -8.93 12.00
C PRO A 243 3.46 -7.59 12.74
N LEU A 244 3.49 -6.50 11.96
CA LEU A 244 3.58 -5.13 12.49
C LEU A 244 2.20 -4.52 12.78
N PHE A 245 1.11 -5.29 12.70
CA PHE A 245 -0.25 -4.75 12.73
C PHE A 245 -0.52 -3.84 13.95
N PHE A 246 0.04 -4.18 15.11
CA PHE A 246 -0.14 -3.44 16.36
C PHE A 246 0.97 -2.44 16.67
N PHE A 247 2.02 -2.33 15.83
CA PHE A 247 3.12 -1.40 16.07
C PHE A 247 2.66 0.05 15.90
N SER A 248 2.90 0.85 16.92
CA SER A 248 2.92 2.31 16.84
C SER A 248 4.19 2.81 16.13
N ASP A 249 4.29 4.12 15.91
CA ASP A 249 5.53 4.71 15.40
C ASP A 249 6.67 4.63 16.44
N LYS A 250 6.35 4.62 17.74
CA LYS A 250 7.34 4.43 18.81
C LYS A 250 7.90 3.01 18.81
N ASP A 251 7.04 1.99 18.73
CA ASP A 251 7.49 0.59 18.68
C ASP A 251 8.35 0.33 17.44
N LYS A 252 7.98 0.96 16.33
CA LYS A 252 8.75 0.91 15.08
C LYS A 252 10.16 1.48 15.27
N LEU A 253 10.27 2.65 15.91
CA LEU A 253 11.55 3.31 16.15
C LEU A 253 12.41 2.48 17.11
N GLU A 254 11.84 2.01 18.22
CA GLU A 254 12.55 1.19 19.20
C GLU A 254 13.09 -0.11 18.57
N TYR A 255 12.29 -0.80 17.77
CA TYR A 255 12.74 -1.99 17.03
C TYR A 255 13.90 -1.66 16.09
N LYS A 256 13.78 -0.56 15.35
CA LYS A 256 14.81 -0.10 14.40
C LYS A 256 16.13 0.20 15.11
N GLU A 257 16.07 0.88 16.25
CA GLU A 257 17.26 1.25 17.04
C GLU A 257 17.91 0.02 17.65
N PHE A 258 17.13 -0.87 18.26
CA PHE A 258 17.65 -2.08 18.92
C PHE A 258 18.40 -3.01 17.95
N TYR A 259 17.83 -3.26 16.76
CA TYR A 259 18.45 -4.14 15.75
C TYR A 259 19.32 -3.37 14.74
N ASN A 260 19.58 -2.08 14.97
CA ASN A 260 20.32 -1.18 14.08
C ASN A 260 19.89 -1.34 12.61
N ILE A 261 18.59 -1.21 12.35
CA ILE A 261 18.03 -1.36 11.00
C ILE A 261 18.30 -0.10 10.19
N GLU A 262 18.93 -0.31 9.05
CA GLU A 262 19.17 0.71 8.03
C GLU A 262 17.97 0.76 7.09
N TYR A 263 17.57 1.98 6.74
CA TYR A 263 16.54 2.23 5.73
C TYR A 263 17.17 2.79 4.46
N SER A 264 16.46 2.61 3.34
CA SER A 264 16.90 3.18 2.05
C SER A 264 17.15 4.69 2.13
N GLU A 265 17.99 5.18 1.21
CA GLU A 265 18.32 6.61 1.06
C GLU A 265 17.06 7.49 0.89
N CYS A 266 15.94 6.92 0.40
CA CYS A 266 14.65 7.59 0.37
C CYS A 266 14.21 8.12 1.76
N TYR A 267 14.50 7.38 2.82
CA TYR A 267 14.14 7.76 4.19
C TYR A 267 15.24 8.59 4.85
N THR A 268 16.50 8.20 4.68
CA THR A 268 17.63 8.80 5.41
C THR A 268 18.16 10.07 4.75
N SER A 269 18.21 10.12 3.42
CA SER A 269 18.76 11.24 2.64
C SER A 269 17.66 12.11 2.04
N TYR A 270 16.63 11.50 1.44
CA TYR A 270 15.56 12.25 0.75
C TYR A 270 14.49 12.78 1.73
N GLY A 271 14.49 12.30 2.98
CA GLY A 271 13.55 12.74 4.01
C GLY A 271 12.10 12.30 3.78
N MET A 272 11.88 11.23 3.00
CA MET A 272 10.53 10.72 2.74
C MET A 272 9.97 9.98 3.95
N LYS A 273 8.68 10.19 4.23
CA LYS A 273 7.98 9.47 5.32
C LYS A 273 7.50 8.08 4.90
N ARG A 274 7.21 7.90 3.61
CA ARG A 274 6.71 6.65 3.06
C ARG A 274 7.10 6.55 1.59
N THR A 275 7.63 5.39 1.21
CA THR A 275 7.96 5.09 -0.19
C THR A 275 6.92 4.19 -0.83
N GLY A 276 6.97 4.14 -2.17
CA GLY A 276 6.08 3.39 -3.04
C GLY A 276 6.50 3.64 -4.48
N CYS A 277 5.55 3.60 -5.42
CA CYS A 277 5.82 4.04 -6.79
C CYS A 277 6.16 5.55 -6.80
N CYS A 278 7.23 5.96 -7.50
CA CYS A 278 7.69 7.33 -7.62
C CYS A 278 6.58 8.27 -8.09
N GLY A 279 6.42 9.38 -7.37
CA GLY A 279 5.43 10.41 -7.68
C GLY A 279 3.97 9.95 -7.60
N CYS A 280 3.66 8.79 -7.03
CA CYS A 280 2.28 8.29 -7.04
C CYS A 280 1.28 9.33 -6.46
N PRO A 281 0.24 9.75 -7.21
CA PRO A 281 -0.77 10.70 -6.72
C PRO A 281 -1.58 10.27 -5.50
N PHE A 282 -1.49 9.00 -5.08
CA PHE A 282 -2.09 8.54 -3.83
C PHE A 282 -1.29 8.91 -2.59
N ASN A 283 -0.07 9.41 -2.75
CA ASN A 283 0.72 9.88 -1.65
C ASN A 283 0.22 11.27 -1.21
N LYS A 284 -0.15 11.40 0.08
CA LYS A 284 -0.62 12.67 0.64
C LYS A 284 0.42 13.78 0.55
N ASN A 285 1.72 13.42 0.56
CA ASN A 285 2.83 14.35 0.48
C ASN A 285 3.43 14.43 -0.94
N PHE A 286 2.71 13.99 -1.97
CA PHE A 286 3.29 13.86 -3.31
C PHE A 286 3.93 15.15 -3.83
N ILE A 287 3.40 16.34 -3.48
CA ILE A 287 3.99 17.63 -3.89
C ILE A 287 5.42 17.77 -3.33
N LYS A 288 5.58 17.63 -2.01
CA LYS A 288 6.89 17.67 -1.36
C LYS A 288 7.81 16.56 -1.88
N ASP A 289 7.27 15.35 -2.03
CA ASP A 289 8.06 14.20 -2.47
C ASP A 289 8.48 14.33 -3.95
N LEU A 290 7.73 15.07 -4.78
CA LEU A 290 8.12 15.41 -6.15
C LEU A 290 9.29 16.39 -6.20
N GLU A 291 9.40 17.32 -5.24
CA GLU A 291 10.57 18.22 -5.14
C GLU A 291 11.82 17.43 -4.79
N GLN A 292 11.72 16.51 -3.82
CA GLN A 292 12.81 15.60 -3.48
C GLN A 292 13.18 14.71 -4.68
N LEU A 293 12.18 14.17 -5.37
CA LEU A 293 12.38 13.34 -6.56
C LEU A 293 13.08 14.13 -7.68
N LYS A 294 12.74 15.42 -7.87
CA LYS A 294 13.38 16.28 -8.88
C LYS A 294 14.87 16.46 -8.59
N PHE A 295 15.24 16.60 -7.33
CA PHE A 295 16.62 16.79 -6.91
C PHE A 295 17.44 15.49 -6.97
N TYR A 296 16.96 14.43 -6.32
CA TYR A 296 17.72 13.19 -6.16
C TYR A 296 17.60 12.23 -7.36
N GLU A 297 16.45 12.19 -8.04
CA GLU A 297 16.19 11.24 -9.14
C GLU A 297 15.49 11.92 -10.33
N PRO A 298 16.14 12.87 -11.02
CA PRO A 298 15.51 13.72 -12.04
C PRO A 298 14.89 12.93 -13.21
N LYS A 299 15.47 11.78 -13.59
CA LYS A 299 14.88 10.90 -14.61
C LYS A 299 13.53 10.32 -14.17
N MET A 300 13.44 9.92 -12.90
CA MET A 300 12.20 9.42 -12.31
C MET A 300 11.18 10.56 -12.14
N TYR A 301 11.63 11.78 -11.83
CA TYR A 301 10.76 12.96 -11.84
C TYR A 301 10.13 13.20 -13.22
N THR A 302 10.93 13.21 -14.29
CA THR A 302 10.43 13.35 -15.67
C THR A 302 9.43 12.25 -16.02
N LEU A 303 9.73 11.00 -15.65
CA LEU A 303 8.80 9.87 -15.84
C LEU A 303 7.49 10.08 -15.06
N SER A 304 7.58 10.47 -13.79
CA SER A 304 6.41 10.74 -12.94
C SER A 304 5.56 11.90 -13.49
N GLN A 305 6.18 12.95 -14.03
CA GLN A 305 5.46 14.04 -14.72
C GLN A 305 4.74 13.52 -15.96
N ALA A 306 5.46 12.83 -16.86
CA ALA A 306 4.89 12.27 -18.08
C ALA A 306 3.73 11.30 -17.80
N LEU A 307 3.85 10.51 -16.73
CA LEU A 307 2.77 9.65 -16.28
C LEU A 307 1.63 10.52 -15.75
N TYR A 308 1.82 11.24 -14.65
CA TYR A 308 0.71 11.68 -13.78
C TYR A 308 0.30 13.14 -13.92
N PHE A 309 0.83 13.88 -14.90
CA PHE A 309 0.60 15.33 -15.08
C PHE A 309 -0.86 15.76 -14.85
N GLN A 310 -1.82 15.18 -15.56
CA GLN A 310 -3.25 15.52 -15.41
C GLN A 310 -3.76 15.34 -13.97
N SER A 311 -3.36 14.26 -13.31
CA SER A 311 -3.74 14.06 -11.91
C SER A 311 -3.09 15.09 -10.99
N TYR A 312 -1.84 15.48 -11.23
CA TYR A 312 -1.17 16.48 -10.39
C TYR A 312 -1.86 17.83 -10.50
N GLU A 313 -2.10 18.30 -11.73
CA GLU A 313 -2.77 19.58 -11.97
C GLU A 313 -4.18 19.60 -11.39
N TYR A 314 -4.94 18.53 -11.58
CA TYR A 314 -6.27 18.41 -10.99
C TYR A 314 -6.25 18.35 -9.46
N THR A 315 -5.23 17.70 -8.88
CA THR A 315 -5.05 17.68 -7.42
C THR A 315 -4.66 19.06 -6.88
N LYS A 316 -3.78 19.81 -7.55
CA LYS A 316 -3.43 21.19 -7.17
C LYS A 316 -4.66 22.09 -7.18
N ARG A 317 -5.46 22.06 -8.26
CA ARG A 317 -6.74 22.79 -8.36
C ARG A 317 -7.68 22.47 -7.19
N TYR A 318 -7.81 21.20 -6.83
CA TYR A 318 -8.61 20.80 -5.67
C TYR A 318 -8.04 21.32 -4.35
N LEU A 319 -6.72 21.28 -4.16
CA LEU A 319 -6.08 21.80 -2.95
C LEU A 319 -6.27 23.31 -2.81
N ASP A 320 -6.17 24.05 -3.92
CA ASP A 320 -6.42 25.49 -3.96
C ASP A 320 -7.88 25.81 -3.65
N PHE A 321 -8.82 25.07 -4.25
CA PHE A 321 -10.25 25.17 -3.94
C PHE A 321 -10.51 24.91 -2.44
N LYS A 322 -9.92 23.84 -1.90
CA LYS A 322 -10.05 23.47 -0.48
C LYS A 322 -9.49 24.54 0.46
N LYS A 323 -8.41 25.22 0.07
CA LYS A 323 -7.82 26.33 0.86
C LYS A 323 -8.74 27.55 0.92
N ASN A 324 -9.50 27.79 -0.16
CA ASN A 324 -10.42 28.92 -0.27
C ASN A 324 -11.82 28.64 0.31
N LEU A 325 -12.15 27.38 0.58
CA LEU A 325 -13.31 27.00 1.38
C LEU A 325 -13.06 27.36 2.85
N LYS A 326 -13.51 28.55 3.26
CA LYS A 326 -13.57 28.98 4.67
C LYS A 326 -14.13 27.84 5.53
#